data_AF-A0A8H9XXR0-F1
#
_entry.id   AF-A0A8H9XXR0-F1
#
_cell.length_a   1.000
_cell.length_b   1.000
_cell.length_c   1.000
_cell.angle_alpha   90.00
_cell.angle_beta   90.00
_cell.angle_gamma   90.00
#
_symmetry.space_group_name_H-M   'P 1'
#
loop_
_entity.id
_entity.type
_entity.pdbx_description
1 polymer ?
#
loop_
_entity_poly.entity_id
_entity_poly.type
_entity_poly.pdbx_seq_one_letter_code
_entity_poly.pdbx_strand_id
1 'polypeptide(L)'
;SLTEMADLLNLQSAAETHLAHYEDFIRSMKPRFVKRGERPLLLTTLIDPRHMLVFGPNSLFQEILDEYGIPNAWQGETNFWGSTAVSIDRLAAYKDVDVLCFDHDNSKDMDALMATPLWQAMPFVRAGRFQRVPAVWFYGATLSAMHFVRVLDNAIGGKA
;
A
#
# COMPACT_ATOMS: atom_id res chain seq x y z
N SER A 1 -16.65 3.61 14.81
CA SER A 1 -16.62 3.81 13.34
C SER A 1 -16.80 5.28 13.00
N LEU A 2 -16.72 5.70 11.72
CA LEU A 2 -16.97 7.09 11.32
C LEU A 2 -18.41 7.53 11.66
N THR A 3 -19.40 6.68 11.36
CA THR A 3 -20.81 6.94 11.69
C THR A 3 -21.05 7.03 13.19
N GLU A 4 -20.40 6.18 13.99
CA GLU A 4 -20.47 6.24 15.46
C GLU A 4 -19.90 7.54 16.02
N MET A 5 -18.76 8.00 15.49
CA MET A 5 -18.19 9.30 15.85
C MET A 5 -19.16 10.44 15.48
N ALA A 6 -19.79 10.34 14.31
CA ALA A 6 -20.75 11.34 13.85
C ALA A 6 -22.00 11.38 14.74
N ASP A 7 -22.47 10.24 15.21
CA ASP A 7 -23.62 10.15 16.11
C ASP A 7 -23.33 10.81 17.46
N LEU A 8 -22.16 10.51 18.05
CA LEU A 8 -21.72 11.12 19.31
C LEU A 8 -21.59 12.65 19.24
N LEU A 9 -21.24 13.18 18.06
CA LEU A 9 -21.01 14.60 17.85
C LEU A 9 -22.22 15.34 17.23
N ASN A 10 -23.32 14.63 16.93
CA ASN A 10 -24.46 15.16 16.18
C ASN A 10 -24.07 15.74 14.80
N LEU A 11 -23.20 15.04 14.08
CA LEU A 11 -22.66 15.41 12.77
C LEU A 11 -23.01 14.39 11.68
N GLN A 12 -24.18 13.75 11.76
CA GLN A 12 -24.61 12.68 10.85
C GLN A 12 -24.57 13.13 9.37
N SER A 13 -25.13 14.30 9.03
CA SER A 13 -25.11 14.80 7.64
C SER A 13 -23.70 15.09 7.12
N ALA A 14 -22.77 15.51 7.99
CA ALA A 14 -21.38 15.74 7.60
C ALA A 14 -20.67 14.40 7.31
N ALA A 15 -20.96 13.37 8.10
CA ALA A 15 -20.47 12.02 7.87
C ALA A 15 -21.01 11.42 6.56
N GLU A 16 -22.31 11.55 6.28
CA GLU A 16 -22.91 11.11 5.02
C GLU A 16 -22.26 11.80 3.82
N THR A 17 -22.07 13.12 3.90
CA THR A 17 -21.40 13.89 2.83
C THR A 17 -19.97 13.39 2.59
N HIS A 18 -19.23 13.11 3.66
CA HIS A 18 -17.86 12.59 3.57
C HIS A 18 -17.81 11.16 3.03
N LEU A 19 -18.72 10.29 3.44
CA LEU A 19 -18.80 8.91 2.95
C LEU A 19 -19.16 8.85 1.46
N ALA A 20 -20.12 9.67 1.02
CA ALA A 20 -20.44 9.80 -0.40
C ALA A 20 -19.23 10.29 -1.20
N HIS A 21 -18.51 11.31 -0.70
CA HIS A 21 -17.29 11.79 -1.33
C HIS A 21 -16.21 10.71 -1.41
N TYR A 22 -16.03 9.93 -0.33
CA TYR A 22 -15.08 8.83 -0.28
C TYR A 22 -15.38 7.78 -1.36
N GLU A 23 -16.62 7.28 -1.42
CA GLU A 23 -17.03 6.26 -2.38
C GLU A 23 -16.91 6.75 -3.83
N ASP A 24 -17.35 7.98 -4.11
CA ASP A 24 -17.24 8.57 -5.44
C ASP A 24 -15.79 8.78 -5.86
N PHE A 25 -14.92 9.19 -4.93
CA PHE A 25 -13.49 9.34 -5.20
C PHE A 25 -12.84 8.00 -5.55
N ILE A 26 -13.04 6.94 -4.74
CA ILE A 26 -12.51 5.60 -5.04
C ILE A 26 -13.00 5.12 -6.42
N ARG A 27 -14.31 5.21 -6.68
CA ARG A 27 -14.89 4.79 -7.97
C ARG A 27 -14.30 5.56 -9.15
N SER A 28 -14.13 6.88 -9.01
CA SER A 28 -13.60 7.74 -10.08
C SER A 28 -12.16 7.39 -10.50
N MET A 29 -11.37 6.80 -9.60
CA MET A 29 -9.96 6.48 -9.83
C MET A 29 -9.76 5.10 -10.46
N LYS A 30 -10.76 4.20 -10.43
CA LYS A 30 -10.69 2.85 -11.01
C LYS A 30 -10.18 2.80 -12.46
N PRO A 31 -10.61 3.67 -13.40
CA PRO A 31 -10.11 3.67 -14.77
C PRO A 31 -8.59 3.87 -14.91
N ARG A 32 -7.92 4.44 -13.89
CA ARG A 32 -6.47 4.70 -13.90
C ARG A 32 -5.64 3.43 -13.88
N PHE A 33 -6.20 2.32 -13.41
CA PHE A 33 -5.49 1.06 -13.18
C PHE A 33 -5.85 -0.05 -14.18
N VAL A 34 -6.85 0.15 -15.04
CA VAL A 34 -7.34 -0.88 -15.98
C VAL A 34 -6.24 -1.42 -16.92
N LYS A 35 -5.25 -0.60 -17.27
CA LYS A 35 -4.21 -0.97 -18.25
C LYS A 35 -3.08 -1.83 -17.69
N ARG A 36 -2.92 -1.94 -16.37
CA ARG A 36 -1.75 -2.59 -15.77
C ARG A 36 -1.77 -4.13 -15.84
N GLY A 37 -2.94 -4.71 -16.13
CA GLY A 37 -3.17 -6.15 -16.09
C GLY A 37 -3.13 -6.73 -14.68
N GLU A 38 -2.90 -8.05 -14.58
CA GLU A 38 -3.01 -8.82 -13.32
C GLU A 38 -1.70 -8.93 -12.55
N ARG A 39 -0.68 -8.12 -12.85
CA ARG A 39 0.60 -8.19 -12.14
C ARG A 39 0.37 -7.91 -10.64
N PRO A 40 0.81 -8.76 -9.71
CA PRO A 40 0.62 -8.50 -8.29
C PRO A 40 1.38 -7.27 -7.79
N LEU A 41 0.84 -6.62 -6.77
CA LEU A 41 1.44 -5.49 -6.07
C LEU A 41 1.80 -5.91 -4.65
N LEU A 42 3.05 -5.66 -4.24
CA LEU A 42 3.51 -5.82 -2.87
C LEU A 42 3.62 -4.45 -2.20
N LEU A 43 2.86 -4.24 -1.14
CA LEU A 43 2.92 -3.02 -0.32
C LEU A 43 3.81 -3.27 0.90
N THR A 44 4.78 -2.39 1.13
CA THR A 44 5.76 -2.54 2.20
C THR A 44 6.11 -1.23 2.89
N THR A 45 6.76 -1.31 4.04
CA THR A 45 7.51 -0.20 4.64
C THR A 45 8.67 -0.74 5.46
N LEU A 46 9.83 -0.08 5.40
CA LEU A 46 11.03 -0.56 6.08
C LEU A 46 10.94 -0.24 7.57
N ILE A 47 11.09 -1.23 8.45
CA ILE A 47 11.15 -1.01 9.90
C ILE A 47 12.60 -0.69 10.31
N ASP A 48 13.52 -1.56 9.87
CA ASP A 48 14.96 -1.44 10.06
C ASP A 48 15.67 -2.18 8.90
N PRO A 49 16.99 -2.06 8.72
CA PRO A 49 17.70 -2.68 7.59
C PRO A 49 17.58 -4.20 7.46
N ARG A 50 16.98 -4.91 8.42
CA ARG A 50 16.78 -6.37 8.44
C ARG A 50 15.31 -6.76 8.35
N HIS A 51 14.38 -5.85 8.62
CA HIS A 51 12.95 -6.14 8.69
C HIS A 51 12.11 -5.19 7.85
N MET A 52 11.29 -5.78 6.98
CA MET A 52 10.28 -5.09 6.20
C MET A 52 8.90 -5.42 6.77
N LEU A 53 8.05 -4.41 6.97
CA LEU A 53 6.64 -4.63 7.18
C LEU A 53 5.96 -4.85 5.82
N VAL A 54 5.14 -5.88 5.70
CA VAL A 54 4.34 -6.19 4.51
C VAL A 54 2.85 -6.17 4.86
N PHE A 55 2.00 -5.74 3.92
CA PHE A 55 0.56 -5.61 4.13
C PHE A 55 -0.23 -6.66 3.35
N GLY A 56 -1.08 -7.41 4.05
CA GLY A 56 -1.83 -8.53 3.49
C GLY A 56 -3.33 -8.30 3.29
N PRO A 57 -4.10 -9.39 3.13
CA PRO A 57 -5.51 -9.34 2.72
C PRO A 57 -6.47 -8.68 3.70
N ASN A 58 -6.12 -8.57 4.99
CA ASN A 58 -6.92 -7.87 5.99
C ASN A 58 -6.37 -6.47 6.33
N SER A 59 -5.49 -5.92 5.48
CA SER A 59 -5.00 -4.55 5.64
C SER A 59 -6.00 -3.51 5.12
N LEU A 60 -5.84 -2.26 5.56
CA LEU A 60 -6.62 -1.11 5.07
C LEU A 60 -6.64 -0.99 3.53
N PHE A 61 -5.58 -1.46 2.87
CA PHE A 61 -5.40 -1.28 1.44
C PHE A 61 -6.12 -2.34 0.60
N GLN A 62 -6.46 -3.50 1.17
CA GLN A 62 -6.94 -4.64 0.37
C GLN A 62 -8.24 -4.32 -0.38
N GLU A 63 -9.21 -3.67 0.26
CA GLU A 63 -10.48 -3.33 -0.36
C GLU A 63 -10.29 -2.44 -1.62
N ILE A 64 -9.32 -1.54 -1.58
CA ILE A 64 -8.98 -0.66 -2.71
C ILE A 64 -8.29 -1.45 -3.82
N LEU A 65 -7.41 -2.39 -3.47
CA LEU A 65 -6.75 -3.26 -4.43
C LEU A 65 -7.78 -4.15 -5.15
N ASP A 66 -8.74 -4.71 -4.41
CA ASP A 66 -9.82 -5.52 -4.95
C ASP A 66 -10.71 -4.69 -5.89
N GLU A 67 -11.11 -3.48 -5.49
CA GLU A 67 -11.91 -2.57 -6.31
C GLU A 67 -11.21 -2.20 -7.63
N TYR A 68 -9.88 -2.10 -7.63
CA TYR A 68 -9.08 -1.78 -8.82
C TYR A 68 -8.56 -3.01 -9.58
N GLY A 69 -8.89 -4.23 -9.13
CA GLY A 69 -8.44 -5.47 -9.76
C GLY A 69 -6.92 -5.69 -9.68
N ILE A 70 -6.29 -5.25 -8.58
CA ILE A 70 -4.86 -5.37 -8.33
C ILE A 70 -4.62 -6.53 -7.37
N PRO A 71 -4.01 -7.66 -7.80
CA PRO A 71 -3.73 -8.74 -6.88
C PRO A 71 -2.71 -8.33 -5.82
N ASN A 72 -3.00 -8.59 -4.54
CA ASN A 72 -2.01 -8.41 -3.48
C ASN A 72 -1.00 -9.57 -3.51
N ALA A 73 0.28 -9.24 -3.66
CA ALA A 73 1.36 -10.23 -3.69
C ALA A 73 1.53 -10.96 -2.34
N TRP A 74 1.20 -10.33 -1.22
CA TRP A 74 1.29 -10.95 0.09
C TRP A 74 0.01 -11.73 0.44
N GLN A 75 0.12 -13.06 0.47
CA GLN A 75 -0.94 -13.99 0.88
C GLN A 75 -0.54 -14.82 2.12
N GLY A 76 0.54 -14.42 2.79
CA GLY A 76 1.00 -15.06 4.02
C GLY A 76 0.25 -14.57 5.26
N GLU A 77 0.68 -15.04 6.42
CA GLU A 77 0.11 -14.64 7.71
C GLU A 77 0.19 -13.12 7.94
N THR A 78 -0.79 -12.60 8.66
CA THR A 78 -0.90 -11.20 9.08
C THR A 78 -1.43 -11.14 10.50
N ASN A 79 -1.10 -10.06 11.20
CA ASN A 79 -1.72 -9.74 12.48
C ASN A 79 -3.13 -9.15 12.29
N PHE A 80 -3.80 -8.82 13.40
CA PHE A 80 -5.11 -8.17 13.40
C PHE A 80 -5.19 -6.89 12.55
N TRP A 81 -4.08 -6.13 12.48
CA TRP A 81 -3.97 -4.88 11.73
C TRP A 81 -3.61 -5.07 10.25
N GLY A 82 -3.53 -6.31 9.79
CA GLY A 82 -3.28 -6.65 8.40
C GLY A 82 -1.85 -6.53 7.93
N SER A 83 -0.89 -6.53 8.86
CA SER A 83 0.53 -6.46 8.54
C SER A 83 1.33 -7.59 9.19
N THR A 84 2.53 -7.83 8.69
CA THR A 84 3.53 -8.66 9.38
C THR A 84 4.94 -8.18 9.09
N ALA A 85 5.86 -8.40 10.02
CA ALA A 85 7.28 -8.10 9.82
C ALA A 85 7.97 -9.34 9.24
N VAL A 86 8.73 -9.15 8.18
CA VAL A 86 9.49 -10.22 7.50
C VAL A 86 10.95 -9.82 7.38
N SER A 87 11.82 -10.83 7.37
CA SER A 87 13.20 -10.64 6.99
C SER A 87 13.33 -10.27 5.51
N ILE A 88 14.35 -9.49 5.16
CA ILE A 88 14.55 -9.01 3.79
C ILE A 88 14.68 -10.15 2.77
N ASP A 89 15.30 -11.27 3.14
CA ASP A 89 15.47 -12.44 2.25
C ASP A 89 14.14 -13.05 1.80
N ARG A 90 13.10 -12.98 2.64
CA ARG A 90 11.76 -13.50 2.30
C ARG A 90 11.15 -12.77 1.10
N LEU A 91 11.56 -11.53 0.87
CA LEU A 91 11.11 -10.73 -0.29
C LEU A 91 11.68 -11.26 -1.61
N ALA A 92 12.79 -12.02 -1.59
CA ALA A 92 13.40 -12.56 -2.80
C ALA A 92 12.54 -13.61 -3.52
N ALA A 93 11.51 -14.16 -2.83
CA ALA A 93 10.54 -15.06 -3.44
C ALA A 93 9.69 -14.37 -4.53
N TYR A 94 9.56 -13.05 -4.48
CA TYR A 94 8.75 -12.27 -5.40
C TYR A 94 9.54 -11.87 -6.66
N LYS A 95 9.19 -12.48 -7.80
CA LYS A 95 9.92 -12.32 -9.06
C LYS A 95 9.39 -11.19 -9.94
N ASP A 96 8.15 -11.33 -10.42
CA ASP A 96 7.49 -10.36 -11.30
C ASP A 96 6.31 -9.72 -10.56
N VAL A 97 6.64 -8.82 -9.62
CA VAL A 97 5.67 -8.02 -8.88
C VAL A 97 6.12 -6.57 -8.86
N ASP A 98 5.16 -5.64 -8.83
CA ASP A 98 5.45 -4.25 -8.50
C ASP A 98 5.58 -4.13 -6.97
N VAL A 99 6.56 -3.37 -6.47
CA VAL A 99 6.81 -3.20 -5.03
C VAL A 99 6.81 -1.72 -4.67
N LEU A 100 5.91 -1.33 -3.76
CA LEU A 100 5.85 0.03 -3.21
C LEU A 100 6.28 0.02 -1.75
N CYS A 101 7.27 0.84 -1.41
CA CYS A 101 7.74 1.03 -0.04
C CYS A 101 7.39 2.42 0.47
N PHE A 102 6.54 2.51 1.49
CA PHE A 102 6.20 3.78 2.13
C PHE A 102 7.36 4.30 2.98
N ASP A 103 7.83 5.50 2.67
CA ASP A 103 8.85 6.19 3.47
C ASP A 103 8.25 6.81 4.74
N HIS A 104 9.08 7.03 5.76
CA HIS A 104 8.68 7.69 7.02
C HIS A 104 9.83 8.45 7.68
N ASP A 105 10.59 9.19 6.88
CA ASP A 105 11.83 9.90 7.29
C ASP A 105 12.99 8.95 7.65
N ASN A 106 13.05 7.81 6.95
CA ASN A 106 13.97 6.71 7.18
C ASN A 106 15.05 6.58 6.09
N SER A 107 15.45 7.68 5.46
CA SER A 107 16.37 7.64 4.31
C SER A 107 17.70 6.95 4.61
N LYS A 108 18.24 7.12 5.82
CA LYS A 108 19.50 6.45 6.24
C LYS A 108 19.35 4.92 6.27
N ASP A 109 18.23 4.42 6.77
CA ASP A 109 17.96 2.98 6.82
C ASP A 109 17.70 2.41 5.42
N MET A 110 17.00 3.17 4.57
CA MET A 110 16.81 2.82 3.16
C MET A 110 18.15 2.75 2.43
N ASP A 111 19.04 3.72 2.63
CA ASP A 111 20.38 3.71 2.01
C ASP A 111 21.20 2.49 2.47
N ALA A 112 21.15 2.18 3.77
CA ALA A 112 21.82 1.01 4.33
C ALA A 112 21.27 -0.31 3.74
N LEU A 113 19.95 -0.45 3.62
CA LEU A 113 19.30 -1.59 2.98
C LEU A 113 19.70 -1.72 1.51
N MET A 114 19.58 -0.62 0.75
CA MET A 114 19.81 -0.59 -0.69
C MET A 114 21.28 -0.79 -1.08
N ALA A 115 22.21 -0.50 -0.17
CA ALA A 115 23.62 -0.80 -0.33
C ALA A 115 23.95 -2.30 -0.17
N THR A 116 23.05 -3.12 0.39
CA THR A 116 23.33 -4.54 0.60
C THR A 116 23.32 -5.33 -0.71
N PRO A 117 24.22 -6.32 -0.88
CA PRO A 117 24.19 -7.22 -2.04
C PRO A 117 22.87 -7.98 -2.14
N LEU A 118 22.25 -8.32 -1.00
CA LEU A 118 20.96 -8.99 -0.95
C LEU A 118 19.87 -8.15 -1.61
N TRP A 119 19.78 -6.85 -1.29
CA TRP A 119 18.80 -5.96 -1.89
C TRP A 119 19.06 -5.75 -3.38
N GLN A 120 20.31 -5.54 -3.78
CA GLN A 120 20.69 -5.38 -5.19
C GLN A 120 20.43 -6.64 -6.03
N ALA A 121 20.45 -7.81 -5.39
CA ALA A 121 20.13 -9.09 -6.03
C ALA A 121 18.62 -9.37 -6.13
N MET A 122 17.76 -8.59 -5.47
CA MET A 122 16.30 -8.82 -5.46
C MET A 122 15.74 -8.84 -6.89
N PRO A 123 14.92 -9.84 -7.26
CA PRO A 123 14.38 -9.95 -8.61
C PRO A 123 13.59 -8.71 -9.06
N PHE A 124 12.69 -8.21 -8.20
CA PHE A 124 11.88 -7.03 -8.48
C PHE A 124 12.72 -5.74 -8.54
N VAL A 125 13.83 -5.64 -7.79
CA VAL A 125 14.76 -4.50 -7.88
C VAL A 125 15.46 -4.50 -9.22
N ARG A 126 16.01 -5.66 -9.63
CA ARG A 126 16.69 -5.82 -10.91
C ARG A 126 15.76 -5.62 -12.11
N ALA A 127 14.48 -5.93 -11.94
CA ALA A 127 13.43 -5.68 -12.93
C ALA A 127 12.96 -4.22 -12.97
N GLY A 128 13.51 -3.33 -12.13
CA GLY A 128 13.11 -1.91 -12.07
C GLY A 128 11.70 -1.70 -11.50
N ARG A 129 11.23 -2.63 -10.66
CA ARG A 129 9.86 -2.68 -10.12
C ARG A 129 9.74 -2.23 -8.66
N PHE A 130 10.84 -1.78 -8.06
CA PHE A 130 10.83 -1.19 -6.73
C PHE A 130 10.66 0.32 -6.79
N GLN A 131 9.70 0.86 -6.04
CA GLN A 131 9.50 2.30 -5.90
C GLN A 131 9.34 2.68 -4.43
N ARG A 132 10.09 3.69 -3.99
CA ARG A 132 9.79 4.41 -2.76
C ARG A 132 8.66 5.40 -3.01
N VAL A 133 7.72 5.48 -2.08
CA VAL A 133 6.54 6.34 -2.18
C VAL A 133 6.34 7.13 -0.89
N PRO A 134 5.65 8.29 -0.94
CA PRO A 134 5.37 9.08 0.26
C PRO A 134 4.66 8.28 1.35
N ALA A 135 4.85 8.70 2.59
CA ALA A 135 4.20 8.11 3.75
C ALA A 135 2.68 8.03 3.59
N VAL A 136 2.11 6.88 3.94
CA VAL A 136 0.68 6.66 4.07
C VAL A 136 0.42 5.96 5.39
N TRP A 137 -0.48 6.51 6.21
CA TRP A 137 -0.85 5.87 7.47
C TRP A 137 -1.70 4.63 7.22
N PHE A 138 -1.15 3.45 7.50
CA PHE A 138 -1.75 2.14 7.18
C PHE A 138 -2.77 1.63 8.21
N TYR A 139 -2.88 2.26 9.39
CA TYR A 139 -3.88 1.95 10.43
C TYR A 139 -4.89 3.09 10.60
N GLY A 140 -5.29 3.69 9.47
CA GLY A 140 -6.20 4.82 9.43
C GLY A 140 -7.63 4.41 9.09
N ALA A 141 -8.32 5.33 8.42
CA ALA A 141 -9.67 5.16 7.92
C ALA A 141 -9.77 5.75 6.49
N THR A 142 -10.92 6.29 6.12
CA THR A 142 -11.22 6.83 4.78
C THR A 142 -10.21 7.87 4.28
N LEU A 143 -9.70 8.78 5.14
CA LEU A 143 -8.72 9.79 4.71
C LEU A 143 -7.39 9.17 4.30
N SER A 144 -6.95 8.16 5.04
CA SER A 144 -5.75 7.37 4.74
C SER A 144 -5.94 6.52 3.48
N ALA A 145 -7.12 5.93 3.31
CA ALA A 145 -7.49 5.21 2.09
C ALA A 145 -7.45 6.13 0.85
N MET A 146 -8.02 7.33 0.91
CA MET A 146 -7.93 8.28 -0.21
C MET A 146 -6.50 8.76 -0.46
N HIS A 147 -5.71 8.93 0.60
CA HIS A 147 -4.29 9.28 0.47
C HIS A 147 -3.49 8.15 -0.18
N PHE A 148 -3.75 6.91 0.19
CA PHE A 148 -3.20 5.73 -0.48
C PHE A 148 -3.50 5.75 -1.97
N VAL A 149 -4.76 5.99 -2.38
CA VAL A 149 -5.13 6.04 -3.81
C VAL A 149 -4.36 7.11 -4.57
N ARG A 150 -4.15 8.30 -3.99
CA ARG A 150 -3.33 9.35 -4.63
C ARG A 150 -1.88 8.92 -4.79
N VAL A 151 -1.31 8.27 -3.78
CA VAL A 151 0.06 7.74 -3.84
C VAL A 151 0.16 6.61 -4.86
N LEU A 152 -0.83 5.72 -4.90
CA LEU A 152 -0.93 4.60 -5.83
C LEU A 152 -1.02 5.09 -7.29
N ASP A 153 -1.88 6.07 -7.56
CA ASP A 153 -2.03 6.66 -8.90
C ASP A 153 -0.72 7.30 -9.38
N ASN A 154 -0.03 8.06 -8.53
CA ASN A 154 1.26 8.65 -8.90
C ASN A 154 2.35 7.59 -9.14
N ALA A 155 2.32 6.48 -8.40
CA ALA A 155 3.32 5.43 -8.52
C ALA A 155 3.13 4.58 -9.79
N ILE A 156 1.90 4.08 -9.99
CA ILE A 156 1.56 3.05 -10.98
C ILE A 156 0.32 3.37 -11.82
N GLY A 157 -0.40 4.47 -11.54
CA GLY A 157 -1.55 4.91 -12.31
C GLY A 157 -1.16 5.42 -13.69
N GLY A 158 -1.95 5.05 -14.71
CA GLY A 158 -1.74 5.52 -16.08
C GLY A 158 -0.51 4.99 -16.83
N LYS A 159 0.38 4.25 -16.16
CA LYS A 159 1.47 3.51 -16.80
C LYS A 159 0.89 2.24 -17.43
N ALA A 160 0.55 2.36 -18.71
CA ALA A 160 0.28 1.27 -19.63
C ALA A 160 1.60 0.74 -20.19
#